data_AF-A0A7S3LPF4-F1
#
_entry.id   AF-A0A7S3LPF4-F1
#
_cell.length_a   1.000
_cell.length_b   1.000
_cell.length_c   1.000
_cell.angle_alpha   90.00
_cell.angle_beta   90.00
_cell.angle_gamma   90.00
#
_symmetry.space_group_name_H-M   'P 1'
#
loop_
_entity.id
_entity.type
_entity.pdbx_description
1 polymer ?
#
loop_
_entity_poly.entity_id
_entity_poly.type
_entity_poly.pdbx_seq_one_letter_code
_entity_poly.pdbx_strand_id
1 'polypeptide(L)'
;FFLRYELCAYITCLHVGTRDGNGECWTLGANALKSAGTQDAIGLNFGQEIELSQVYPGDILQFKLCKFVFPGGSKSAGSPDHTSIVTHKLSNSKFEVLEQNPKPVSVGTYDIGQLTEGTVKAFRPLPKEENIDTIKAMAGTHPPPPPFHNKLAKALYDFTAQEQGDLTFREGDVIVVTSVDGEWSEGYLEGHSPGSVGNFPSVYVQIL
;
A
#
# COMPACT_ATOMS: atom_id res chain seq x y z
N PHE A 1 -0.94 -15.75 2.11
CA PHE A 1 -2.28 -15.13 2.03
C PHE A 1 -2.61 -14.40 3.32
N PHE A 2 -2.61 -15.06 4.47
CA PHE A 2 -2.88 -14.43 5.79
C PHE A 2 -1.93 -13.27 6.15
N LEU A 3 -0.61 -13.45 6.06
CA LEU A 3 0.35 -12.38 6.42
C LEU A 3 0.23 -11.11 5.56
N ARG A 4 -0.20 -11.27 4.30
CA ARG A 4 -0.42 -10.11 3.43
C ARG A 4 -1.60 -9.28 3.92
N TYR A 5 -2.64 -9.92 4.47
CA TYR A 5 -3.77 -9.24 5.06
C TYR A 5 -3.31 -8.39 6.26
N GLU A 6 -2.52 -8.96 7.16
CA GLU A 6 -2.01 -8.24 8.34
C GLU A 6 -1.06 -7.09 7.98
N LEU A 7 -0.22 -7.27 6.96
CA LEU A 7 0.62 -6.18 6.42
C LEU A 7 -0.23 -5.07 5.80
N CYS A 8 -1.27 -5.44 5.05
CA CYS A 8 -2.20 -4.47 4.48
C CYS A 8 -2.99 -3.74 5.57
N ALA A 9 -3.41 -4.43 6.64
CA ALA A 9 -4.09 -3.80 7.77
C ALA A 9 -3.18 -2.76 8.44
N TYR A 10 -1.89 -3.07 8.65
CA TYR A 10 -0.92 -2.10 9.16
C TYR A 10 -0.75 -0.90 8.22
N ILE A 11 -0.64 -1.13 6.91
CA ILE A 11 -0.58 -0.08 5.87
C ILE A 11 -1.82 0.82 5.94
N THR A 12 -3.01 0.25 6.12
CA THR A 12 -4.27 0.99 6.26
C THR A 12 -4.31 1.82 7.55
N CYS A 13 -3.73 1.32 8.64
CA CYS A 13 -3.63 2.04 9.92
C CYS A 13 -2.54 3.13 9.93
N LEU A 14 -1.60 3.12 8.98
CA LEU A 14 -0.58 4.16 8.85
C LEU A 14 -1.17 5.42 8.23
N HIS A 15 -1.18 6.50 8.99
CA HIS A 15 -1.66 7.80 8.51
C HIS A 15 -0.59 8.49 7.66
N VAL A 16 -0.86 8.69 6.37
CA VAL A 16 -0.07 9.58 5.51
C VAL A 16 0.09 10.94 6.19
N GLY A 17 1.30 11.49 6.19
CA GLY A 17 1.66 12.73 6.88
C GLY A 17 2.14 12.55 8.32
N THR A 18 2.03 11.34 8.90
CA THR A 18 2.61 11.02 10.22
C THR A 18 4.00 10.40 10.10
N ARG A 19 4.78 10.46 11.17
CA ARG A 19 6.08 9.76 11.25
C ARG A 19 5.86 8.41 11.93
N ASP A 20 6.31 7.34 11.28
CA ASP A 20 6.35 6.02 11.91
C ASP A 20 7.69 5.81 12.61
N GLY A 21 7.64 5.55 13.92
CA GLY A 21 8.82 5.39 14.77
C GLY A 21 9.78 6.59 14.72
N ASN A 22 11.05 6.32 14.41
CA ASN A 22 12.09 7.34 14.28
C ASN A 22 12.06 8.11 12.94
N GLY A 23 11.14 7.76 12.02
CA GLY A 23 11.01 8.38 10.71
C GLY A 23 11.93 7.81 9.62
N GLU A 24 12.68 6.74 9.89
CA GLU A 24 13.56 6.10 8.92
C GLU A 24 12.83 5.10 8.01
N CYS A 25 13.24 4.99 6.73
CA CYS A 25 12.60 4.10 5.76
C CYS A 25 12.61 2.62 6.19
N TRP A 26 13.70 2.16 6.80
CA TRP A 26 13.81 0.79 7.31
C TRP A 26 12.96 0.55 8.56
N THR A 27 12.66 1.60 9.35
CA THR A 27 11.77 1.49 10.52
C THR A 27 10.33 1.25 10.11
N LEU A 28 9.88 1.88 9.02
CA LEU A 28 8.57 1.64 8.43
C LEU A 28 8.42 0.17 8.02
N GLY A 29 9.43 -0.38 7.32
CA GLY A 29 9.46 -1.79 6.95
C GLY A 29 9.46 -2.71 8.17
N ALA A 30 10.32 -2.46 9.15
CA ALA A 30 10.43 -3.28 10.36
C ALA A 30 9.16 -3.26 11.23
N ASN A 31 8.49 -2.11 11.36
CA ASN A 31 7.24 -2.01 12.10
C ASN A 31 6.09 -2.71 11.37
N ALA A 32 6.05 -2.67 10.04
CA ALA A 32 5.09 -3.45 9.25
C ALA A 32 5.25 -4.95 9.49
N LEU A 33 6.49 -5.44 9.44
CA LEU A 33 6.83 -6.83 9.74
C LEU A 33 6.35 -7.24 11.15
N LYS A 34 6.70 -6.42 12.16
CA LYS A 34 6.32 -6.67 13.55
C LYS A 34 4.81 -6.69 13.74
N SER A 35 4.09 -5.73 13.15
CA SER A 35 2.63 -5.65 13.24
C SER A 35 1.95 -6.87 12.61
N ALA A 36 2.54 -7.41 11.54
CA ALA A 36 2.01 -8.57 10.84
C ALA A 36 2.42 -9.92 11.43
N GLY A 37 3.18 -9.93 12.54
CA GLY A 37 3.65 -11.17 13.16
C GLY A 37 4.64 -11.96 12.29
N THR A 38 5.37 -11.27 11.40
CA THR A 38 6.35 -11.89 10.51
C THR A 38 7.69 -12.08 11.23
N GLN A 39 8.65 -12.71 10.56
CA GLN A 39 10.06 -12.66 10.94
C GLN A 39 10.54 -11.20 10.94
N ASP A 40 11.47 -10.91 11.84
CA ASP A 40 12.10 -9.61 11.91
C ASP A 40 13.06 -9.43 10.72
N ALA A 41 13.25 -8.19 10.26
CA ALA A 41 14.23 -7.89 9.23
C ALA A 41 15.66 -8.14 9.74
N ILE A 42 16.52 -8.68 8.87
CA ILE A 42 17.95 -8.84 9.14
C ILE A 42 18.71 -7.86 8.23
N GLY A 43 19.04 -6.69 8.77
CA GLY A 43 19.58 -5.59 7.98
C GLY A 43 18.54 -5.04 6.99
N LEU A 44 18.86 -5.03 5.69
CA LEU A 44 17.94 -4.65 4.61
C LEU A 44 17.27 -5.86 3.93
N ASN A 45 17.34 -7.03 4.58
CA ASN A 45 16.59 -8.20 4.15
C ASN A 45 15.29 -8.30 4.95
N PHE A 46 14.16 -8.22 4.24
CA PHE A 46 12.82 -8.21 4.83
C PHE A 46 12.05 -9.53 4.61
N GLY A 47 12.73 -10.61 4.21
CA GLY A 47 12.12 -11.94 4.04
C GLY A 47 12.64 -12.68 2.81
N GLN A 48 11.76 -13.38 2.10
CA GLN A 48 12.12 -14.09 0.88
C GLN A 48 12.28 -13.11 -0.27
N GLU A 49 13.46 -13.07 -0.91
CA GLU A 49 13.63 -12.31 -2.16
C GLU A 49 12.75 -12.94 -3.26
N ILE A 50 12.02 -12.09 -3.99
CA ILE A 50 11.11 -12.49 -5.06
C ILE A 50 11.39 -11.73 -6.36
N GLU A 51 10.96 -12.31 -7.47
CA GLU A 51 10.99 -11.62 -8.76
C GLU A 51 10.05 -10.41 -8.76
N LEU A 52 10.48 -9.31 -9.40
CA LEU A 52 9.70 -8.06 -9.44
C LEU A 52 8.32 -8.24 -10.11
N SER A 53 8.22 -9.17 -11.07
CA SER A 53 6.95 -9.52 -11.71
C SER A 53 5.94 -10.17 -10.75
N GLN A 54 6.44 -10.77 -9.65
CA GLN A 54 5.66 -11.46 -8.63
C GLN A 54 5.32 -10.58 -7.43
N VAL A 55 5.65 -9.29 -7.48
CA VAL A 55 5.32 -8.32 -6.45
C VAL A 55 3.81 -8.12 -6.37
N TYR A 56 3.31 -8.03 -5.13
CA TYR A 56 1.94 -7.75 -4.76
C TYR A 56 1.90 -6.81 -3.53
N PRO A 57 0.72 -6.23 -3.22
CA PRO A 57 0.52 -5.50 -1.97
C PRO A 57 1.01 -6.26 -0.73
N GLY A 58 1.68 -5.55 0.16
CA GLY A 58 2.35 -6.06 1.36
C GLY A 58 3.78 -6.57 1.15
N ASP A 59 4.25 -6.71 -0.10
CA ASP A 59 5.67 -6.97 -0.35
C ASP A 59 6.49 -5.67 -0.14
N ILE A 60 7.79 -5.80 0.12
CA ILE A 60 8.70 -4.68 0.43
C ILE A 60 9.66 -4.48 -0.73
N LEU A 61 9.83 -3.23 -1.17
CA LEU A 61 10.84 -2.85 -2.18
C LEU A 61 12.04 -2.20 -1.49
N GLN A 62 13.23 -2.66 -1.87
CA GLN A 62 14.52 -2.10 -1.44
C GLN A 62 15.23 -1.50 -2.65
N PHE A 63 15.56 -0.23 -2.57
CA PHE A 63 16.21 0.54 -3.62
C PHE A 63 17.67 0.82 -3.23
N LYS A 64 18.57 0.64 -4.19
CA LYS A 64 19.99 0.99 -4.07
C LYS A 64 20.45 1.74 -5.32
N LEU A 65 20.91 2.97 -5.12
CA LEU A 65 21.41 3.91 -6.13
C LEU A 65 20.53 3.99 -7.39
N CYS A 66 19.21 3.94 -7.19
CA CYS A 66 18.26 3.86 -8.28
C CYS A 66 18.06 5.21 -8.95
N LYS A 67 17.97 5.18 -10.27
CA LYS A 67 17.50 6.29 -11.10
C LYS A 67 16.46 5.78 -12.09
N PHE A 68 15.32 6.45 -12.09
CA PHE A 68 14.18 6.19 -12.95
C PHE A 68 14.05 7.36 -13.93
N VAL A 69 14.00 7.07 -15.23
CA VAL A 69 13.92 8.09 -16.28
C VAL A 69 12.61 7.92 -17.05
N PHE A 70 11.87 9.02 -17.19
CA PHE A 70 10.57 9.05 -17.87
C PHE A 70 10.46 10.30 -18.75
N PRO A 71 9.51 10.34 -19.70
CA PRO A 71 9.31 11.53 -20.52
C PRO A 71 9.09 12.77 -19.63
N GLY A 72 9.98 13.74 -19.76
CA GLY A 72 9.91 15.01 -19.00
C GLY A 72 10.57 15.01 -17.63
N GLY A 73 11.26 13.93 -17.20
CA GLY A 73 11.96 13.97 -15.92
C GLY A 73 12.72 12.72 -15.51
N SER A 74 13.24 12.77 -14.28
CA SER A 74 13.82 11.61 -13.62
C SER A 74 13.54 11.66 -12.12
N LYS A 75 13.52 10.48 -11.49
CA LYS A 75 13.40 10.30 -10.03
C LYS A 75 14.56 9.43 -9.57
N SER A 76 15.12 9.72 -8.39
CA SER A 76 16.14 8.87 -7.76
C SER A 76 15.65 8.33 -6.43
N ALA A 77 16.15 7.16 -6.04
CA ALA A 77 15.89 6.54 -4.74
C ALA A 77 17.08 5.69 -4.29
N GLY A 78 17.31 5.58 -2.98
CA GLY A 78 18.36 4.72 -2.43
C GLY A 78 19.76 5.31 -2.55
N SER A 79 19.95 6.56 -2.13
CA SER A 79 21.28 7.13 -1.86
C SER A 79 21.22 7.78 -0.48
N PRO A 80 21.56 7.07 0.62
CA PRO A 80 22.32 5.81 0.67
C PRO A 80 21.55 4.53 0.28
N ASP A 81 20.41 4.22 0.91
CA ASP A 81 19.53 3.07 0.62
C ASP A 81 18.09 3.49 0.99
N HIS A 82 17.08 2.96 0.30
CA HIS A 82 15.68 3.34 0.54
C HIS A 82 14.76 2.12 0.54
N THR A 83 13.78 2.11 1.42
CA THR A 83 12.83 1.00 1.58
C THR A 83 11.41 1.54 1.50
N SER A 84 10.53 0.80 0.81
CA SER A 84 9.10 1.11 0.75
C SER A 84 8.25 -0.15 0.80
N ILE A 85 6.97 0.01 1.16
CA ILE A 85 6.00 -1.07 1.24
C ILE A 85 5.01 -0.93 0.09
N VAL A 86 4.79 -1.98 -0.69
CA VAL A 86 3.86 -1.95 -1.82
C VAL A 86 2.43 -1.90 -1.31
N THR A 87 1.69 -0.87 -1.72
CA THR A 87 0.25 -0.72 -1.44
C THR A 87 -0.58 -1.23 -2.60
N HIS A 88 -0.18 -0.92 -3.84
CA HIS A 88 -0.90 -1.31 -5.04
C HIS A 88 0.03 -1.72 -6.18
N LYS A 89 -0.39 -2.72 -6.95
CA LYS A 89 0.22 -3.08 -8.23
C LYS A 89 -0.58 -2.42 -9.35
N LEU A 90 -0.04 -1.34 -9.91
CA LEU A 90 -0.70 -0.58 -10.98
C LEU A 90 -0.47 -1.23 -12.34
N SER A 91 0.66 -1.90 -12.53
CA SER A 91 0.96 -2.75 -13.69
C SER A 91 2.00 -3.81 -13.30
N ASN A 92 2.46 -4.62 -14.26
CA ASN A 92 3.55 -5.58 -14.02
C ASN A 92 4.87 -4.91 -13.63
N SER A 93 5.08 -3.63 -13.97
CA SER A 93 6.30 -2.89 -13.66
C SER A 93 6.07 -1.69 -12.74
N LYS A 94 4.83 -1.25 -12.56
CA LYS A 94 4.48 -0.03 -11.84
C LYS A 94 3.75 -0.33 -10.54
N PHE A 95 4.25 0.27 -9.46
CA PHE A 95 3.78 0.05 -8.10
C PHE A 95 3.53 1.38 -7.39
N GLU A 96 2.44 1.42 -6.64
CA GLU A 96 2.24 2.41 -5.59
C GLU A 96 2.81 1.86 -4.28
N VAL A 97 3.44 2.74 -3.50
CA VAL A 97 4.13 2.35 -2.27
C VAL A 97 3.86 3.37 -1.15
N LEU A 98 3.92 2.91 0.10
CA LEU A 98 4.15 3.78 1.25
C LEU A 98 5.64 3.85 1.55
N GLU A 99 6.12 5.07 1.74
CA GLU A 99 7.51 5.36 2.02
C GLU A 99 7.67 6.52 3.00
N GLN A 100 8.76 6.51 3.76
CA GLN A 100 9.16 7.62 4.63
C GLN A 100 10.67 7.87 4.52
N ASN A 101 11.12 8.99 5.08
CA ASN A 101 12.47 9.55 4.97
C ASN A 101 12.79 10.05 3.54
N PRO A 102 13.02 11.38 3.32
CA PRO A 102 13.12 12.47 4.31
C PRO A 102 11.78 13.05 4.78
N LYS A 103 10.68 12.64 4.14
CA LYS A 103 9.33 13.10 4.48
C LYS A 103 8.69 12.15 5.50
N PRO A 104 7.66 12.60 6.24
CA PRO A 104 6.72 11.69 6.92
C PRO A 104 6.16 10.65 5.93
N VAL A 105 5.50 9.62 6.45
CA VAL A 105 4.87 8.56 5.66
C VAL A 105 4.07 9.19 4.52
N SER A 106 4.41 8.81 3.30
CA SER A 106 3.88 9.39 2.07
C SER A 106 3.65 8.32 1.01
N VAL A 107 2.72 8.60 0.11
CA VAL A 107 2.47 7.74 -1.05
C VAL A 107 3.48 8.08 -2.14
N GLY A 108 4.17 7.06 -2.61
CA GLY A 108 5.11 7.11 -3.72
C GLY A 108 4.66 6.23 -4.88
N THR A 109 5.24 6.48 -6.05
CA THR A 109 5.09 5.60 -7.21
C THR A 109 6.45 5.30 -7.81
N TYR A 110 6.63 4.03 -8.21
CA TYR A 110 7.81 3.56 -8.92
C TYR A 110 7.40 2.70 -10.10
N ASP A 111 7.90 3.03 -11.29
CA ASP A 111 7.84 2.17 -12.46
C ASP A 111 9.22 1.57 -12.72
N ILE A 112 9.37 0.29 -12.43
CA ILE A 112 10.66 -0.40 -12.59
C ILE A 112 11.02 -0.57 -14.07
N GLY A 113 10.06 -0.46 -14.99
CA GLY A 113 10.34 -0.38 -16.43
C GLY A 113 11.13 0.87 -16.82
N GLN A 114 11.16 1.89 -15.94
CA GLN A 114 11.88 3.15 -16.15
C GLN A 114 13.25 3.17 -15.45
N LEU A 115 13.65 2.08 -14.77
CA LEU A 115 14.92 2.01 -14.06
C LEU A 115 16.10 1.97 -15.05
N THR A 116 17.00 2.95 -14.96
CA THR A 116 18.18 3.04 -15.83
C THR A 116 19.50 2.83 -15.08
N GLU A 117 19.53 3.08 -13.77
CA GLU A 117 20.69 2.92 -12.91
C GLU A 117 20.25 2.34 -11.55
N GLY A 118 21.13 1.61 -10.87
CA GLY A 118 20.87 1.02 -9.55
C GLY A 118 20.13 -0.32 -9.58
N THR A 119 19.68 -0.77 -8.41
CA THR A 119 18.94 -2.04 -8.26
C THR A 119 17.73 -1.89 -7.35
N VAL A 120 16.61 -2.49 -7.78
CA VAL A 120 15.42 -2.69 -6.96
C VAL A 120 15.32 -4.18 -6.62
N LYS A 121 15.25 -4.49 -5.33
CA LYS A 121 14.94 -5.84 -4.83
C LYS A 121 13.54 -5.85 -4.24
N ALA A 122 12.83 -6.95 -4.40
CA ALA A 122 11.54 -7.18 -3.76
C ALA A 122 11.67 -8.31 -2.73
N PHE A 123 11.07 -8.10 -1.57
CA PHE A 123 11.03 -9.07 -0.49
C PHE A 123 9.60 -9.37 -0.11
N ARG A 124 9.31 -10.66 0.04
CA ARG A 124 8.08 -11.17 0.62
C ARG A 124 8.30 -11.47 2.09
N PRO A 125 7.60 -10.79 2.99
CA PRO A 125 7.65 -11.11 4.41
C PRO A 125 7.28 -12.57 4.68
N LEU A 126 8.06 -13.22 5.54
CA LEU A 126 7.86 -14.61 5.94
C LEU A 126 7.29 -14.67 7.36
N PRO A 127 6.42 -15.63 7.69
CA PRO A 127 5.97 -15.82 9.06
C PRO A 127 7.11 -16.30 9.97
N LYS A 128 7.01 -16.00 11.26
CA LYS A 128 7.83 -16.70 12.27
C LYS A 128 7.59 -18.20 12.20
N GLU A 129 8.63 -19.00 12.41
CA GLU A 129 8.55 -20.47 12.31
C GLU A 129 7.44 -21.05 13.19
N GLU A 130 7.31 -20.54 14.41
CA GLU A 130 6.25 -20.88 15.38
C GLU A 130 4.82 -20.63 14.86
N ASN A 131 4.64 -19.75 13.87
CA ASN A 131 3.35 -19.39 13.30
C ASN A 131 3.04 -20.14 11.99
N ILE A 132 3.98 -20.94 11.46
CA ILE A 132 3.82 -21.58 10.14
C ILE A 132 2.63 -22.54 10.11
N ASP A 133 2.48 -23.39 11.13
CA ASP A 133 1.42 -24.40 11.14
C ASP A 133 0.04 -23.77 11.35
N THR A 134 -0.06 -22.76 12.20
CA THR A 134 -1.26 -21.94 12.37
C THR A 134 -1.66 -21.26 11.06
N ILE A 135 -0.70 -20.65 10.35
CA ILE A 135 -0.96 -19.97 9.07
C ILE A 135 -1.32 -20.96 7.95
N LYS A 136 -0.70 -22.15 7.93
CA LYS A 136 -1.09 -23.22 6.99
C LYS A 136 -2.49 -23.73 7.27
N ALA A 137 -2.88 -23.88 8.54
CA ALA A 137 -4.23 -24.26 8.92
C ALA A 137 -5.27 -23.19 8.53
N MET A 138 -4.93 -21.91 8.67
CA MET A 138 -5.79 -20.78 8.29
C MET A 138 -5.85 -20.53 6.78
N ALA A 139 -4.83 -20.92 6.01
CA ALA A 139 -4.78 -20.73 4.56
C ALA A 139 -5.91 -21.46 3.80
N GLY A 140 -6.60 -22.41 4.44
CA GLY A 140 -7.77 -23.10 3.90
C GLY A 140 -9.14 -22.55 4.34
N THR A 141 -9.18 -21.63 5.32
CA THR A 141 -10.43 -21.11 5.90
C THR A 141 -10.68 -19.64 5.64
N HIS A 142 -9.65 -18.90 5.20
CA HIS A 142 -9.77 -17.50 4.82
C HIS A 142 -9.97 -17.37 3.30
N PRO A 143 -10.98 -16.62 2.82
CA PRO A 143 -11.09 -16.33 1.40
C PRO A 143 -9.78 -15.69 0.91
N PRO A 144 -9.40 -15.91 -0.37
CA PRO A 144 -8.28 -15.17 -0.95
C PRO A 144 -8.50 -13.68 -0.64
N PRO A 145 -7.45 -12.93 -0.25
CA PRO A 145 -7.60 -11.51 0.03
C PRO A 145 -8.36 -10.93 -1.15
N PRO A 146 -9.47 -10.21 -0.92
CA PRO A 146 -10.20 -9.62 -2.02
C PRO A 146 -9.15 -8.93 -2.88
N PRO A 147 -9.11 -9.21 -4.20
CA PRO A 147 -8.22 -8.45 -5.05
C PRO A 147 -8.52 -7.00 -4.71
N PHE A 148 -7.50 -6.22 -4.36
CA PHE A 148 -7.59 -4.77 -4.25
C PHE A 148 -7.88 -4.24 -5.66
N HIS A 149 -9.06 -4.55 -6.20
CA HIS A 149 -9.77 -3.70 -7.12
C HIS A 149 -10.38 -2.65 -6.22
N ASN A 150 -9.55 -1.73 -5.72
CA ASN A 150 -10.09 -0.46 -5.34
C ASN A 150 -10.70 0.08 -6.63
N LYS A 151 -12.03 0.00 -6.73
CA LYS A 151 -12.73 0.59 -7.84
C LYS A 151 -12.58 2.07 -7.65
N LEU A 152 -11.91 2.74 -8.59
CA LEU A 152 -11.95 4.19 -8.60
C LEU A 152 -13.38 4.57 -9.00
N ALA A 153 -13.94 5.53 -8.30
CA ALA A 153 -15.23 6.08 -8.64
C ALA A 153 -15.08 7.60 -8.78
N LYS A 154 -15.77 8.19 -9.75
CA LYS A 154 -15.87 9.64 -9.88
C LYS A 154 -17.17 10.11 -9.26
N ALA A 155 -17.11 11.09 -8.36
CA ALA A 155 -18.28 11.75 -7.83
C ALA A 155 -19.07 12.44 -8.95
N LEU A 156 -20.35 12.07 -9.07
CA LEU A 156 -21.30 12.66 -10.01
C LEU A 156 -21.98 13.90 -9.43
N TYR A 157 -22.04 13.99 -8.09
CA TYR A 157 -22.69 15.07 -7.35
C TYR A 157 -21.91 15.39 -6.08
N ASP A 158 -22.11 16.59 -5.54
CA ASP A 158 -21.63 16.95 -4.20
C ASP A 158 -22.32 16.10 -3.12
N PHE A 159 -21.55 15.64 -2.14
CA PHE A 159 -22.07 14.94 -0.96
C PHE A 159 -21.44 15.51 0.30
N THR A 160 -22.28 15.97 1.22
CA THR A 160 -21.86 16.48 2.53
C THR A 160 -22.21 15.46 3.59
N ALA A 161 -21.24 15.09 4.42
CA ALA A 161 -21.41 14.15 5.51
C ALA A 161 -22.60 14.54 6.40
N GLN A 162 -23.51 13.59 6.61
CA GLN A 162 -24.69 13.78 7.46
C GLN A 162 -24.49 13.14 8.83
N GLU A 163 -23.75 12.04 8.87
CA GLU A 163 -23.42 11.30 10.08
C GLU A 163 -21.90 11.25 10.34
N GLN A 164 -21.55 10.95 11.59
CA GLN A 164 -20.16 10.73 11.96
C GLN A 164 -19.67 9.42 11.33
N GLY A 165 -18.81 9.52 10.32
CA GLY A 165 -18.36 8.38 9.52
C GLY A 165 -18.73 8.48 8.04
N ASP A 166 -19.45 9.52 7.62
CA ASP A 166 -19.69 9.79 6.19
C ASP A 166 -18.50 10.50 5.53
N LEU A 167 -18.24 10.18 4.27
CA LEU A 167 -17.22 10.85 3.46
C LEU A 167 -17.81 12.12 2.85
N THR A 168 -17.20 13.28 3.05
CA THR A 168 -17.58 14.51 2.31
C THR A 168 -16.75 14.64 1.04
N PHE A 169 -17.39 14.91 -0.10
CA PHE A 169 -16.74 15.12 -1.40
C PHE A 169 -17.54 16.04 -2.32
N ARG A 170 -16.90 16.52 -3.38
CA ARG A 170 -17.49 17.38 -4.42
C ARG A 170 -17.61 16.64 -5.74
N GLU A 171 -18.54 17.08 -6.59
CA GLU A 171 -18.67 16.63 -7.96
C GLU A 171 -17.31 16.71 -8.67
N GLY A 172 -16.93 15.59 -9.31
CA GLY A 172 -15.67 15.46 -10.02
C GLY A 172 -14.52 14.89 -9.19
N ASP A 173 -14.64 14.80 -7.87
CA ASP A 173 -13.64 14.14 -7.02
C ASP A 173 -13.52 12.65 -7.38
N VAL A 174 -12.31 12.12 -7.25
CA VAL A 174 -12.04 10.68 -7.42
C VAL A 174 -12.01 10.03 -6.04
N ILE A 175 -12.72 8.92 -5.90
CA ILE A 175 -12.89 8.17 -4.65
C ILE A 175 -12.34 6.77 -4.87
N VAL A 176 -11.53 6.34 -3.92
CA VAL A 176 -11.02 4.97 -3.83
C VAL A 176 -12.05 4.16 -3.06
N VAL A 177 -12.85 3.34 -3.75
CA VAL A 177 -13.90 2.53 -3.14
C VAL A 177 -13.27 1.29 -2.49
N THR A 178 -13.43 1.17 -1.17
CA THR A 178 -12.92 0.06 -0.35
C THR A 178 -13.96 -1.04 -0.17
N SER A 179 -15.25 -0.69 -0.19
CA SER A 179 -16.37 -1.63 -0.09
C SER A 179 -17.62 -1.08 -0.78
N VAL A 180 -18.49 -1.98 -1.27
CA VAL A 180 -19.83 -1.65 -1.77
C VAL A 180 -20.82 -2.58 -1.09
N ASP A 181 -21.76 -2.00 -0.34
CA ASP A 181 -22.84 -2.73 0.34
C ASP A 181 -24.21 -2.14 -0.01
N GLY A 182 -24.81 -2.69 -1.07
CA GLY A 182 -26.11 -2.25 -1.58
C GLY A 182 -26.10 -0.79 -2.04
N GLU A 183 -26.94 0.02 -1.39
CA GLU A 183 -27.14 1.44 -1.72
C GLU A 183 -26.03 2.35 -1.20
N TRP A 184 -25.15 1.83 -0.33
CA TRP A 184 -24.04 2.57 0.27
C TRP A 184 -22.70 1.96 -0.14
N SER A 185 -21.72 2.83 -0.32
CA SER A 185 -20.33 2.50 -0.60
C SER A 185 -19.46 3.10 0.50
N GLU A 186 -18.32 2.48 0.72
CA GLU A 186 -17.31 2.95 1.64
C GLU A 186 -16.04 3.25 0.82
N GLY A 187 -15.35 4.32 1.17
CA GLY A 187 -14.11 4.69 0.49
C GLY A 187 -13.50 5.96 1.05
N TYR A 188 -12.45 6.44 0.38
CA TYR A 188 -11.77 7.67 0.74
C TYR A 188 -11.39 8.43 -0.52
N LEU A 189 -11.25 9.75 -0.40
CA LEU A 189 -10.84 10.60 -1.52
C LEU A 189 -9.44 10.21 -2.02
N GLU A 190 -9.26 10.14 -3.34
CA GLU A 190 -7.96 9.95 -3.96
C GLU A 190 -6.99 11.04 -3.48
N GLY A 191 -5.80 10.64 -3.02
CA GLY A 191 -4.84 11.54 -2.37
C GLY A 191 -5.06 11.76 -0.86
N HIS A 192 -6.11 11.20 -0.26
CA HIS A 192 -6.29 11.10 1.19
C HIS A 192 -5.88 9.70 1.69
N SER A 193 -5.59 9.57 2.99
CA SER A 193 -5.22 8.29 3.57
C SER A 193 -6.45 7.36 3.73
N PRO A 194 -6.25 6.03 3.69
CA PRO A 194 -7.29 5.05 4.02
C PRO A 194 -7.83 5.15 5.46
N GLY A 195 -7.26 6.00 6.32
CA GLY A 195 -7.79 6.32 7.65
C GLY A 195 -8.89 7.37 7.64
N SER A 196 -9.17 8.01 6.49
CA SER A 196 -10.29 8.94 6.28
C SER A 196 -11.44 8.27 5.53
N VAL A 197 -11.57 6.96 5.71
CA VAL A 197 -12.64 6.18 5.10
C VAL A 197 -13.98 6.66 5.65
N GLY A 198 -14.92 6.91 4.74
CA GLY A 198 -16.27 7.24 5.10
C GLY A 198 -17.28 6.64 4.13
N ASN A 199 -18.51 6.58 4.61
CA ASN A 199 -19.64 6.06 3.88
C ASN A 199 -20.23 7.12 2.96
N PHE A 200 -20.76 6.69 1.83
CA PHE A 200 -21.49 7.55 0.91
C PHE A 200 -22.47 6.73 0.06
N PRO A 201 -23.55 7.33 -0.46
CA PRO A 201 -24.49 6.61 -1.32
C PRO A 201 -23.83 6.22 -2.64
N SER A 202 -23.95 4.94 -3.03
CA SER A 202 -23.38 4.39 -4.25
C SER A 202 -23.87 5.12 -5.51
N VAL A 203 -25.08 5.68 -5.47
CA VAL A 203 -25.70 6.43 -6.59
C VAL A 203 -25.07 7.81 -6.84
N TYR A 204 -24.23 8.31 -5.93
CA TYR A 204 -23.55 9.60 -6.06
C TYR A 204 -22.24 9.51 -6.84
N VAL A 205 -21.82 8.30 -7.21
CA VAL A 205 -20.53 8.06 -7.85
C VAL A 205 -20.70 7.14 -9.06
N GLN A 206 -19.79 7.28 -10.02
CA GLN A 206 -19.67 6.39 -11.17
C GLN A 206 -18.37 5.61 -11.06
N ILE A 207 -18.46 4.28 -11.01
CA ILE A 207 -17.29 3.40 -11.10
C ILE A 207 -16.59 3.62 -12.45
N LEU A 208 -15.26 3.79 -12.41
CA LEU A 208 -14.38 3.99 -13.56
C LEU A 208 -13.84 2.66 -14.12
#